data_AF-A0A326GD78-F1
#
_entry.id   AF-A0A326GD78-F1
#
_cell.length_a   1.000
_cell.length_b   1.000
_cell.length_c   1.000
_cell.angle_alpha   90.00
_cell.angle_beta   90.00
_cell.angle_gamma   90.00
#
_symmetry.space_group_name_H-M   'P 1'
#
loop_
_entity.id
_entity.type
_entity.pdbx_description
1 polymer ?
#
loop_
_entity_poly.entity_id
_entity_poly.type
_entity_poly.pdbx_seq_one_letter_code
_entity_poly.pdbx_strand_id
1 'polypeptide(L)'
;MKQSKTANSVNAPFVAPLCEALDAGPLGELLVLENNRGTTFTAMGFYNIVKRACQAADLPHCSAHGLPKAAEARLKKAGCTDEEGMAITGHKTVREFRR
;
A
#
# COMPACT_ATOMS: atom_id res chain seq x y z
N MET A 1 -11.42 -4.95 3.94
CA MET A 1 -11.03 -5.37 2.58
C MET A 1 -10.45 -6.78 2.65
N LYS A 2 -10.70 -7.68 1.69
CA LYS A 2 -10.21 -9.08 1.72
C LYS A 2 -8.93 -9.23 0.88
N GLN A 3 -7.84 -9.71 1.47
CA GLN A 3 -6.59 -9.93 0.74
C GLN A 3 -6.65 -11.18 -0.14
N SER A 4 -6.07 -11.11 -1.35
CA SER A 4 -5.96 -12.24 -2.27
C SER A 4 -5.02 -13.35 -1.76
N LYS A 5 -3.90 -12.98 -1.11
CA LYS A 5 -2.86 -13.92 -0.70
C LYS A 5 -3.18 -14.65 0.61
N THR A 6 -3.69 -13.93 1.60
CA THR A 6 -3.91 -14.48 2.94
C THR A 6 -5.37 -14.87 3.18
N ALA A 7 -6.30 -14.43 2.33
CA ALA A 7 -7.74 -14.44 2.54
C ALA A 7 -8.22 -13.68 3.80
N ASN A 8 -7.30 -12.99 4.49
CA ASN A 8 -7.60 -12.21 5.69
C ASN A 8 -8.37 -10.95 5.31
N SER A 9 -9.35 -10.61 6.13
CA SER A 9 -9.94 -9.28 6.13
C SER A 9 -9.04 -8.35 6.93
N VAL A 10 -8.59 -7.28 6.31
CA VAL A 10 -7.85 -6.19 6.97
C VAL A 10 -8.73 -4.95 7.04
N ASN A 11 -8.63 -4.26 8.18
CA ASN A 11 -9.14 -2.93 8.38
C ASN A 11 -7.94 -2.02 8.65
N ALA A 12 -7.60 -1.18 7.68
CA ALA A 12 -6.48 -0.26 7.79
C ALA A 12 -7.02 1.13 8.14
N PRO A 13 -6.46 1.83 9.14
CA PRO A 13 -6.90 3.17 9.48
C PRO A 13 -6.55 4.16 8.37
N PHE A 14 -7.40 5.16 8.19
CA PHE A 14 -7.09 6.32 7.36
C PHE A 14 -6.11 7.21 8.13
N VAL A 15 -4.85 7.19 7.71
CA VAL A 15 -3.81 8.06 8.25
C VAL A 15 -3.84 9.42 7.55
N ALA A 16 -3.40 10.49 8.22
CA ALA A 16 -3.42 11.85 7.65
C ALA A 16 -2.80 11.92 6.22
N PRO A 17 -1.65 11.30 5.92
CA PRO A 17 -1.10 11.31 4.56
C PRO A 17 -2.00 10.64 3.51
N LEU A 18 -2.83 9.66 3.90
CA LEU A 18 -3.80 9.05 2.99
C LEU A 18 -4.96 10.01 2.74
N CYS A 19 -5.50 10.66 3.77
CA CYS A 19 -6.57 11.65 3.62
C CYS A 19 -6.12 12.81 2.72
N GLU A 20 -4.95 13.39 2.99
CA GLU A 20 -4.38 14.47 2.19
C GLU A 20 -4.21 14.07 0.72
N ALA A 21 -3.74 12.85 0.44
CA ALA A 21 -3.61 12.35 -0.92
C ALA A 21 -4.96 12.13 -1.61
N LEU A 22 -5.98 11.67 -0.88
CA LEU A 22 -7.33 11.49 -1.41
C LEU A 22 -7.99 12.84 -1.72
N ASP A 23 -7.83 13.83 -0.85
CA ASP A 23 -8.36 15.18 -1.03
C ASP A 23 -7.67 15.92 -2.19
N ALA A 24 -6.36 15.71 -2.37
CA ALA A 24 -5.60 16.30 -3.47
C ALA A 24 -5.94 15.68 -4.83
N GLY A 25 -6.29 14.39 -4.85
CA GLY A 25 -6.61 13.65 -6.06
C GLY A 25 -5.44 13.55 -7.06
N PRO A 26 -5.73 13.25 -8.34
CA PRO A 26 -7.04 12.90 -8.89
C PRO A 26 -7.52 11.53 -8.39
N LEU A 27 -8.83 11.42 -8.15
CA LEU A 27 -9.52 10.15 -7.90
C LEU A 27 -10.27 9.70 -9.16
N GLY A 28 -10.49 8.39 -9.31
CA GLY A 28 -11.37 7.89 -10.37
C GLY A 28 -12.85 8.11 -10.05
N GLU A 29 -13.70 7.91 -11.06
CA GLU A 29 -15.15 8.12 -10.97
C GLU A 29 -15.84 6.98 -10.21
N LEU A 30 -15.44 5.73 -10.49
CA LEU A 30 -16.00 4.54 -9.86
C LEU A 30 -15.05 3.91 -8.85
N LEU A 31 -13.74 4.02 -9.09
CA LEU A 31 -12.69 3.48 -8.24
C LEU A 31 -11.79 4.60 -7.75
N VAL A 32 -11.21 4.45 -6.55
CA VAL A 32 -10.21 5.40 -6.02
C VAL A 32 -9.06 5.61 -7.02
N LEU A 33 -8.62 4.53 -7.69
CA LEU A 33 -7.58 4.55 -8.70
C LEU A 33 -8.08 3.86 -9.98
N GLU A 34 -8.00 4.59 -11.10
CA GLU A 34 -8.36 4.11 -12.43
C GLU A 34 -7.17 4.23 -13.38
N ASN A 35 -7.09 3.30 -14.34
CA ASN A 35 -6.16 3.42 -15.45
C ASN A 35 -6.68 4.44 -16.49
N ASN A 36 -5.89 4.70 -17.53
CA ASN A 36 -6.24 5.66 -18.59
C ASN A 36 -7.48 5.31 -19.43
N ARG A 37 -8.12 4.16 -19.18
CA ARG A 37 -9.39 3.73 -19.79
C ARG A 37 -10.56 3.80 -18.81
N GLY A 38 -10.39 4.36 -17.61
CA GLY A 38 -11.43 4.43 -16.58
C GLY A 38 -11.74 3.07 -15.94
N THR A 39 -10.78 2.13 -15.91
CA THR A 39 -10.98 0.79 -15.34
C THR A 39 -9.90 0.42 -14.33
N THR A 40 -10.05 -0.74 -13.67
CA THR A 40 -9.07 -1.24 -12.68
C THR A 40 -7.66 -1.37 -13.27
N PHE A 41 -6.64 -1.17 -12.45
CA PHE A 41 -5.28 -1.53 -12.83
C PHE A 41 -5.11 -3.06 -12.85
N THR A 42 -4.38 -3.56 -13.84
CA THR A 42 -3.73 -4.88 -13.71
C THR A 42 -2.58 -4.77 -12.72
N ALA A 43 -2.16 -5.90 -12.12
CA ALA A 43 -1.02 -5.90 -11.20
C ALA A 43 0.26 -5.33 -11.85
N MET A 44 0.52 -5.68 -13.10
CA MET A 44 1.65 -5.14 -13.87
C MET A 44 1.49 -3.65 -14.20
N GLY A 45 0.27 -3.21 -14.53
CA GLY A 45 -0.04 -1.81 -14.78
C GLY A 45 0.24 -0.95 -13.56
N PHE A 46 -0.26 -1.37 -12.39
CA PHE A 46 0.00 -0.69 -11.12
C PHE A 46 1.49 -0.65 -10.78
N TYR A 47 2.20 -1.78 -10.95
CA TYR A 47 3.64 -1.84 -10.71
C TYR A 47 4.40 -0.81 -11.58
N ASN A 48 4.07 -0.72 -12.87
CA ASN A 48 4.76 0.16 -13.81
C ASN A 48 4.53 1.66 -13.51
N ILE A 49 3.32 2.06 -13.08
CA ILE A 49 3.08 3.47 -12.73
C ILE A 49 3.88 3.88 -11.50
N VAL A 50 3.93 3.03 -10.48
CA VAL A 50 4.74 3.31 -9.27
C VAL A 50 6.22 3.31 -9.62
N LYS A 51 6.68 2.39 -10.48
CA LYS A 51 8.07 2.35 -10.91
C LYS A 51 8.49 3.63 -11.62
N ARG A 52 7.65 4.14 -12.52
CA ARG A 52 7.89 5.42 -13.22
C ARG A 52 7.92 6.59 -12.25
N ALA A 53 7.00 6.63 -11.28
CA ALA A 53 7.01 7.65 -10.23
C ALA A 53 8.32 7.61 -9.41
N CYS A 54 8.78 6.42 -9.03
CA CYS A 54 10.07 6.27 -8.36
C CYS A 54 11.24 6.75 -9.22
N GLN A 55 11.25 6.46 -10.52
CA GLN A 55 12.29 6.95 -11.44
C GLN A 55 12.27 8.49 -11.56
N ALA A 56 11.09 9.08 -11.69
CA ALA A 56 10.94 10.54 -11.75
C ALA A 56 11.39 11.25 -10.47
N ALA A 57 11.29 10.57 -9.33
CA ALA A 57 11.77 11.05 -8.03
C ALA A 57 13.24 10.71 -7.74
N ASP A 58 14.00 10.24 -8.73
CA ASP A 58 15.40 9.79 -8.58
C ASP A 58 15.59 8.65 -7.55
N LEU A 59 14.60 7.77 -7.45
CA LEU A 59 14.59 6.56 -6.61
C LEU A 59 14.51 5.29 -7.46
N PRO A 60 15.46 5.04 -8.39
CA PRO A 60 15.35 3.95 -9.37
C PRO A 60 15.42 2.56 -8.74
N HIS A 61 15.85 2.43 -7.49
CA HIS A 61 15.89 1.16 -6.75
C HIS A 61 14.54 0.81 -6.09
N CYS A 62 13.59 1.75 -6.03
CA CYS A 62 12.27 1.53 -5.47
C CYS A 62 11.25 0.99 -6.50
N SER A 63 10.18 0.38 -5.99
CA SER A 63 9.04 -0.10 -6.77
C SER A 63 7.82 -0.34 -5.87
N ALA A 64 6.68 -0.69 -6.47
CA ALA A 64 5.46 -1.05 -5.72
C ALA A 64 5.67 -2.20 -4.72
N HIS A 65 6.59 -3.12 -5.00
CA HIS A 65 6.89 -4.23 -4.08
C HIS A 65 7.48 -3.78 -2.75
N GLY A 66 8.08 -2.60 -2.69
CA GLY A 66 8.63 -2.02 -1.46
C GLY A 66 7.58 -1.42 -0.52
N LEU A 67 6.36 -1.15 -1.01
CA LEU A 67 5.33 -0.46 -0.24
C LEU A 67 4.90 -1.22 1.03
N PRO A 68 4.66 -2.54 1.01
CA PRO A 68 4.30 -3.28 2.23
C PRO A 68 5.40 -3.21 3.30
N LYS A 69 6.66 -3.43 2.90
CA LYS A 69 7.81 -3.34 3.81
C LYS A 69 7.99 -1.93 4.38
N ALA A 70 7.75 -0.91 3.57
CA ALA A 70 7.80 0.48 4.03
C ALA A 70 6.66 0.78 5.03
N ALA A 71 5.48 0.18 4.86
CA ALA A 71 4.40 0.30 5.83
C ALA A 71 4.76 -0.40 7.16
N GLU A 72 5.27 -1.63 7.12
CA GLU A 72 5.75 -2.35 8.31
C GLU A 72 6.83 -1.56 9.06
N ALA A 73 7.82 -1.02 8.35
CA ALA A 73 8.87 -0.20 8.95
C ALA A 73 8.32 1.06 9.63
N ARG A 74 7.30 1.71 9.04
CA ARG A 74 6.63 2.87 9.65
C ARG A 74 5.86 2.49 10.92
N LEU A 75 5.14 1.36 10.91
CA LEU A 75 4.40 0.87 12.07
C LEU A 75 5.35 0.53 13.23
N LYS A 76 6.46 -0.18 12.95
CA LYS A 76 7.50 -0.47 13.95
C LYS A 76 8.10 0.83 14.52
N LYS A 77 8.39 1.82 13.67
CA LYS A 77 8.92 3.13 14.10
C LYS A 77 7.91 3.92 14.93
N ALA A 78 6.62 3.75 14.69
CA ALA A 78 5.55 4.37 15.46
C ALA A 78 5.32 3.69 16.84
N GLY A 79 6.06 2.61 17.14
CA GLY A 79 5.95 1.90 18.41
C GLY A 79 4.76 0.93 18.48
N CYS A 80 4.13 0.61 17.35
CA CYS A 80 3.07 -0.40 17.31
C CYS A 80 3.61 -1.76 17.79
N THR A 81 2.78 -2.51 18.54
CA THR A 81 3.10 -3.90 18.86
C THR A 81 3.07 -4.76 17.59
N ASP A 82 3.62 -5.97 17.65
CA ASP A 82 3.56 -6.88 16.51
C ASP A 82 2.12 -7.25 16.15
N GLU A 83 1.25 -7.41 17.15
CA GLU A 83 -0.16 -7.73 16.95
C GLU A 83 -0.90 -6.59 16.24
N GLU A 84 -0.66 -5.34 16.66
CA GLU A 84 -1.21 -4.14 16.00
C GLU A 84 -0.70 -4.02 14.55
N GLY A 85 0.61 -4.22 14.36
CA GLY A 85 1.23 -4.20 13.05
C GLY A 85 0.68 -5.27 12.12
N MET A 86 0.50 -6.49 12.62
CA MET A 86 -0.11 -7.61 11.91
C MET A 86 -1.59 -7.34 11.56
N ALA A 87 -2.36 -6.74 12.47
CA ALA A 87 -3.76 -6.38 12.22
C ALA A 87 -3.91 -5.40 11.05
N ILE A 88 -2.98 -4.44 10.93
CA ILE A 88 -2.97 -3.45 9.84
C ILE A 88 -2.46 -4.06 8.53
N THR A 89 -1.40 -4.86 8.58
CA THR A 89 -0.71 -5.37 7.38
C THR A 89 -1.27 -6.69 6.84
N GLY A 90 -2.02 -7.43 7.66
CA GLY A 90 -2.68 -8.69 7.31
C GLY A 90 -1.78 -9.94 7.37
N HIS A 91 -0.61 -9.84 8.01
CA HIS A 91 0.28 -10.98 8.25
C HIS A 91 -0.35 -12.03 9.16
N LYS A 92 -0.09 -13.31 8.90
CA LYS A 92 -0.65 -14.42 9.70
C LYS A 92 0.20 -14.76 10.91
N THR A 93 1.50 -14.48 10.84
CA THR A 93 2.43 -14.81 11.91
C THR A 93 3.37 -13.65 12.22
N VAL A 94 3.78 -13.53 13.48
CA VAL A 94 4.78 -12.55 13.93
C VAL A 94 6.10 -12.71 13.17
N ARG A 95 6.47 -13.95 12.83
CA ARG A 95 7.67 -14.24 12.03
C ARG A 95 7.63 -13.59 10.64
N GLU A 96 6.47 -13.56 10.00
CA GLU A 96 6.32 -12.89 8.70
C GLU A 96 6.43 -11.37 8.84
N PHE A 97 5.83 -10.79 9.89
CA PHE A 97 5.84 -9.34 10.14
C PHE A 97 7.22 -8.82 10.58
N ARG A 98 8.00 -9.61 11.34
CA ARG A 98 9.33 -9.20 11.83
C ARG A 98 10.46 -9.34 10.80
N ARG A 99 10.18 -9.82 9.59
CA ARG A 99 11.17 -10.01 8.51
C ARG A 99 11.71 -8.69 7.97
#